data_AF-A0A920UEP0-F1
#
_entry.id   AF-A0A920UEP0-F1
#
_cell.length_a   1.000
_cell.length_b   1.000
_cell.length_c   1.000
_cell.angle_alpha   90.00
_cell.angle_beta   90.00
_cell.angle_gamma   90.00
#
_symmetry.space_group_name_H-M   'P 1'
#
loop_
_entity.id
_entity.type
_entity.pdbx_description
1 polymer ?
#
loop_
_entity_poly.entity_id
_entity_poly.type
_entity_poly.pdbx_seq_one_letter_code
_entity_poly.pdbx_strand_id
1 'polypeptide(L)'
;MNAQRPSIKINFDKFGAEQEFEGVSLMTLNNNEPTHRWGNSIWRTSCSAKRAYRHRVFNFARVTVNGEYLGVYSHVESVRKDFFQASFYQGKWEPL
;
A
#
# COMPACT_ATOMS: atom_id res chain seq x y z
N MET A 1 -5.78 11.36 14.90
CA MET A 1 -5.80 9.89 15.02
C MET A 1 -7.19 9.49 15.44
N ASN A 2 -7.88 8.64 14.67
CA ASN A 2 -9.15 8.07 15.07
C ASN A 2 -8.92 6.68 15.63
N ALA A 3 -9.16 6.56 16.94
CA ALA A 3 -9.00 5.32 17.66
C ALA A 3 -10.01 4.25 17.22
N GLN A 4 -11.19 4.65 16.72
CA GLN A 4 -12.23 3.72 16.25
C GLN A 4 -11.97 3.22 14.82
N ARG A 5 -11.21 3.97 14.03
CA ARG A 5 -10.90 3.60 12.64
C ARG A 5 -9.44 3.95 12.30
N PRO A 6 -8.47 3.24 12.89
CA PRO A 6 -7.06 3.52 12.64
C PRO A 6 -6.67 3.14 11.20
N SER A 7 -5.62 3.76 10.66
CA SER A 7 -4.90 3.21 9.51
C SER A 7 -4.21 1.91 9.94
N ILE A 8 -4.23 0.92 9.07
CA ILE A 8 -3.74 -0.43 9.37
C ILE A 8 -2.51 -0.71 8.52
N LYS A 9 -1.45 -1.18 9.18
CA LYS A 9 -0.22 -1.63 8.53
C LYS A 9 -0.09 -3.13 8.71
N ILE A 10 -0.11 -3.87 7.61
CA ILE A 10 0.04 -5.32 7.57
C ILE A 10 1.45 -5.61 7.07
N ASN A 11 2.28 -6.18 7.93
CA ASN A 11 3.64 -6.59 7.59
C ASN A 11 3.68 -8.11 7.47
N PHE A 12 3.80 -8.60 6.23
CA PHE A 12 3.73 -10.04 5.94
C PHE A 12 5.01 -10.76 6.36
N ASP A 13 6.15 -10.06 6.38
CA ASP A 13 7.48 -10.61 6.67
C ASP A 13 7.98 -10.34 8.10
N LYS A 14 7.13 -9.83 9.01
CA LYS A 14 7.57 -9.31 10.33
C LYS A 14 8.33 -10.34 11.17
N PHE A 15 8.00 -11.61 11.05
CA PHE A 15 8.52 -12.68 11.90
C PHE A 15 9.59 -13.55 11.21
N GLY A 16 10.21 -13.05 10.14
CA GLY A 16 11.49 -13.58 9.63
C GLY A 16 11.41 -14.64 8.54
N ALA A 17 10.22 -15.10 8.15
CA ALA A 17 10.03 -15.72 6.86
C ALA A 17 9.80 -14.60 5.82
N GLU A 18 10.56 -14.59 4.72
CA GLU A 18 10.22 -13.77 3.56
C GLU A 18 8.87 -14.25 3.03
N GLN A 19 7.80 -13.58 3.46
CA GLN A 19 6.43 -13.87 3.08
C GLN A 19 5.83 -12.62 2.45
N GLU A 20 5.17 -12.84 1.32
CA GLU A 20 4.53 -11.79 0.55
C GLU A 20 3.05 -12.11 0.37
N PHE A 21 2.27 -11.08 0.09
CA PHE A 21 0.91 -11.20 -0.42
C PHE A 21 0.85 -10.41 -1.73
N GLU A 22 0.48 -11.06 -2.84
CA GLU A 22 0.43 -10.41 -4.16
C GLU A 22 1.74 -9.67 -4.54
N GLY A 23 2.90 -10.26 -4.18
CA GLY A 23 4.21 -9.68 -4.48
C GLY A 23 4.62 -8.48 -3.62
N VAL A 24 3.89 -8.19 -2.52
CA VAL A 24 4.27 -7.15 -1.57
C VAL A 24 4.54 -7.71 -0.17
N SER A 25 5.60 -7.22 0.45
CA SER A 25 6.00 -7.50 1.84
C SER A 25 5.17 -6.70 2.86
N LEU A 26 4.62 -5.57 2.42
CA LEU A 26 3.95 -4.61 3.28
C LEU A 26 2.75 -3.95 2.62
N MET A 27 1.58 -4.10 3.25
CA MET A 27 0.36 -3.41 2.86
C MET A 27 -0.04 -2.35 3.89
N THR A 28 -0.28 -1.12 3.44
CA THR A 28 -0.89 -0.07 4.25
C THR A 28 -2.29 0.22 3.77
N LEU A 29 -3.26 0.13 4.68
CA LEU A 29 -4.66 0.47 4.48
C LEU A 29 -4.91 1.80 5.20
N ASN A 30 -5.12 2.86 4.42
CA ASN A 30 -5.38 4.19 4.94
C ASN A 30 -6.87 4.34 5.25
N ASN A 31 -7.18 4.82 6.44
CA ASN A 31 -8.55 5.05 6.91
C ASN A 31 -9.27 6.19 6.17
N ASN A 32 -8.55 6.96 5.34
CA ASN A 32 -9.02 8.10 4.55
C ASN A 32 -9.88 9.08 5.35
N GLU A 33 -9.59 9.24 6.63
CA GLU A 33 -10.35 10.17 7.43
C GLU A 33 -10.26 11.58 6.86
N PRO A 34 -11.40 12.28 6.73
CA PRO A 34 -11.45 13.61 6.17
C PRO A 34 -10.85 14.59 7.18
N THR A 35 -9.53 14.72 7.17
CA THR A 35 -8.96 16.05 7.36
C THR A 35 -9.25 16.81 6.06
N HIS A 36 -9.80 18.01 6.21
CA HIS A 36 -10.26 18.95 5.16
C HIS A 36 -9.26 19.26 4.01
N ARG A 37 -8.14 18.54 3.89
CA ARG A 37 -7.06 18.74 2.91
C ARG A 37 -6.71 17.50 2.07
N TRP A 38 -7.33 16.33 2.29
CA TRP A 38 -6.77 15.04 1.82
C TRP A 38 -7.49 14.36 0.66
N GLY A 39 -8.65 14.85 0.20
CA GLY A 39 -9.44 14.25 -0.90
C GLY A 39 -8.75 14.23 -2.28
N ASN A 40 -7.43 14.44 -2.33
CA ASN A 40 -6.69 14.80 -3.53
C ASN A 40 -5.46 13.91 -3.80
N SER A 41 -5.01 13.05 -2.88
CA SER A 41 -3.75 12.29 -3.09
C SER A 41 -3.88 11.19 -4.15
N ILE A 42 -4.89 10.31 -4.02
CA ILE A 42 -5.10 9.17 -4.93
C ILE A 42 -5.39 9.67 -6.36
N TRP A 43 -6.31 10.64 -6.50
CA TRP A 43 -6.66 11.24 -7.79
C TRP A 43 -5.46 11.97 -8.44
N ARG A 44 -4.70 12.75 -7.66
CA ARG A 44 -3.51 13.44 -8.20
C ARG A 44 -2.46 12.47 -8.67
N THR A 45 -2.23 11.36 -7.96
CA THR A 45 -1.26 10.37 -8.40
C THR A 45 -1.75 9.58 -9.61
N SER A 46 -3.02 9.19 -9.68
CA SER A 46 -3.58 8.49 -10.84
C SER A 46 -3.55 9.33 -12.12
N CYS A 47 -3.82 10.64 -12.03
CA CYS A 47 -3.77 11.55 -13.18
C CYS A 47 -2.35 11.90 -13.64
N SER A 48 -1.34 11.72 -12.77
CA SER A 48 0.06 12.04 -13.08
C SER A 48 0.82 10.90 -13.74
N ALA A 49 0.14 9.79 -14.05
CA ALA A 49 0.75 8.58 -14.58
C ALA A 49 1.24 8.75 -16.03
N LYS A 50 2.38 9.42 -16.23
CA LYS A 50 3.10 9.45 -17.52
C LYS A 50 3.75 8.09 -17.78
N ARG A 51 3.66 7.61 -19.02
CA ARG A 51 4.00 6.25 -19.51
C ARG A 51 5.48 5.81 -19.35
N ALA A 52 6.35 6.65 -18.80
CA ALA A 52 7.81 6.42 -18.74
C ALA A 52 8.28 5.62 -17.51
N TYR A 53 7.46 5.48 -16.47
CA TYR A 53 7.83 4.81 -15.22
C TYR A 53 6.71 3.90 -14.72
N ARG A 54 7.04 2.82 -14.00
CA ARG A 54 6.05 2.01 -13.29
C ARG A 54 5.37 2.88 -12.23
N HIS A 55 4.05 2.85 -12.22
CA HIS A 55 3.23 3.54 -11.23
C HIS A 55 2.91 2.63 -10.06
N ARG A 56 2.72 3.22 -8.88
CA ARG A 56 2.23 2.50 -7.71
C ARG A 56 0.82 1.97 -7.98
N VAL A 57 0.53 0.77 -7.51
CA VAL A 57 -0.84 0.24 -7.51
C VAL A 57 -1.68 1.00 -6.47
N PHE A 58 -2.90 1.36 -6.87
CA PHE A 58 -3.91 2.00 -6.03
C PHE A 58 -5.18 1.17 -6.09
N ASN A 59 -5.73 0.82 -4.94
CA ASN A 59 -7.01 0.11 -4.85
C ASN A 59 -7.75 0.44 -3.55
N PHE A 60 -9.01 0.02 -3.49
CA PHE A 60 -9.84 0.10 -2.30
C PHE A 60 -10.04 -1.28 -1.70
N ALA A 61 -10.21 -1.34 -0.38
CA ALA A 61 -10.47 -2.57 0.35
C ALA A 61 -11.62 -2.38 1.35
N ARG A 62 -12.50 -3.38 1.43
CA ARG A 62 -13.49 -3.49 2.51
C ARG A 62 -12.82 -4.17 3.70
N VAL A 63 -12.74 -3.50 4.85
CA VAL A 63 -11.97 -3.98 6.00
C VAL A 63 -12.89 -4.42 7.13
N THR A 64 -12.65 -5.64 7.63
CA THR A 64 -13.28 -6.20 8.83
C THR A 64 -12.18 -6.74 9.74
N VAL A 65 -12.21 -6.42 11.02
CA VAL A 65 -11.23 -6.89 12.02
C VAL A 65 -11.99 -7.52 13.18
N ASN A 66 -11.66 -8.77 13.53
CA ASN A 66 -12.32 -9.52 14.61
C ASN A 66 -13.86 -9.54 14.51
N GLY A 67 -14.40 -9.58 13.29
CA GLY A 67 -15.85 -9.56 13.03
C GLY A 67 -16.48 -8.17 12.97
N GLU A 68 -15.76 -7.11 13.35
CA GLU A 68 -16.24 -5.73 13.27
C GLU A 68 -15.90 -5.09 11.92
N TYR A 69 -16.92 -4.55 11.24
CA TYR A 69 -16.74 -3.87 9.97
C TYR A 69 -16.25 -2.43 10.19
N LEU A 70 -15.04 -2.11 9.71
CA LEU A 70 -14.40 -0.81 9.91
C LEU A 70 -14.59 0.17 8.74
N GLY A 71 -15.10 -0.29 7.59
CA GLY A 71 -15.36 0.54 6.43
C GLY A 71 -14.47 0.27 5.21
N VAL A 72 -14.46 1.23 4.29
CA VAL A 72 -13.66 1.20 3.05
C VAL A 72 -12.34 1.94 3.24
N TYR A 73 -11.23 1.27 2.96
CA TYR A 73 -9.88 1.80 3.08
C TYR A 73 -9.26 1.98 1.70
N SER A 74 -8.28 2.88 1.57
CA SER A 74 -7.44 2.95 0.38
C SER A 74 -6.11 2.25 0.63
N HIS A 75 -5.63 1.54 -0.37
CA HIS A 75 -4.27 1.04 -0.43
C HIS A 75 -3.48 1.81 -1.49
N VAL A 76 -2.25 2.15 -1.12
CA VAL A 76 -1.24 2.67 -2.04
C VAL A 76 -0.02 1.78 -1.87
N GLU A 77 0.46 1.21 -2.97
CA GLU A 77 1.63 0.34 -2.97
C GLU A 77 2.83 1.02 -2.29
N SER A 78 3.45 0.29 -1.37
CA SER A 78 4.64 0.72 -0.66
C SER A 78 5.82 0.76 -1.63
N VAL A 79 6.63 1.82 -1.61
CA VAL A 79 7.90 1.83 -2.35
C VAL A 79 8.98 1.25 -1.45
N ARG A 80 9.20 -0.05 -1.60
CA ARG A 80 10.19 -0.85 -0.86
C ARG A 80 10.95 -1.74 -1.85
N LYS A 81 11.77 -2.66 -1.33
CA LYS A 81 12.62 -3.57 -2.11
C LYS A 81 11.82 -4.35 -3.16
N ASP A 82 10.66 -4.86 -2.79
CA ASP A 82 9.66 -5.52 -3.65
C ASP A 82 9.21 -4.65 -4.84
N PHE A 83 8.86 -3.38 -4.59
CA PHE A 83 8.52 -2.43 -5.64
C PHE A 83 9.68 -2.26 -6.63
N PHE A 84 10.91 -2.08 -6.15
CA PHE A 84 12.07 -1.92 -7.03
C PHE A 84 12.42 -3.21 -7.78
N GLN A 85 12.34 -4.36 -7.13
CA GLN A 85 12.53 -5.66 -7.75
C GLN A 85 11.59 -5.82 -8.94
N ALA A 86 10.29 -5.63 -8.73
CA ALA A 86 9.32 -5.78 -9.81
C ALA A 86 9.33 -4.61 -10.83
N SER A 87 9.97 -3.47 -10.54
CA SER A 87 10.04 -2.31 -11.46
C SER A 87 11.27 -2.28 -12.37
N PHE A 88 12.42 -2.72 -11.86
CA PHE A 88 13.71 -2.56 -12.54
C PHE A 88 14.45 -3.87 -12.77
N TYR A 89 14.09 -4.95 -12.07
CA TYR A 89 14.87 -6.17 -12.04
C TYR A 89 14.05 -7.38 -12.50
N GLN A 90 14.27 -7.80 -13.74
CA GLN A 90 13.99 -9.18 -14.16
C GLN A 90 15.13 -10.16 -13.74
N GLY A 91 16.09 -9.72 -12.90
CA GLY A 91 17.26 -10.49 -12.47
C GLY A 91 17.64 -10.27 -10.99
N LYS A 92 18.40 -11.19 -10.40
CA LYS A 92 18.73 -11.23 -8.95
C LYS A 92 19.37 -9.93 -8.45
N TRP A 93 18.88 -9.43 -7.31
CA TRP A 93 19.45 -8.30 -6.56
C TRP A 93 20.66 -8.76 -5.75
N GLU A 94 21.82 -8.12 -5.97
CA GLU A 94 23.01 -8.18 -5.10
C GLU A 94 23.23 -6.77 -4.51
N PRO A 95 23.37 -6.59 -3.19
CA PRO A 95 23.72 -5.30 -2.62
C PRO A 95 25.16 -4.89 -3.00
N LEU A 96 25.38 -3.61 -3.28
CA LEU A 96 26.72 -3.02 -3.49
C LEU A 96 27.54 -3.00 -2.19
#